data_AF-A0A7J2ITV5-F1
#
_entry.id   AF-A0A7J2ITV5-F1
#
_cell.length_a   1.000
_cell.length_b   1.000
_cell.length_c   1.000
_cell.angle_alpha   90.00
_cell.angle_beta   90.00
_cell.angle_gamma   90.00
#
_symmetry.space_group_name_H-M   'P 1'
#
loop_
_entity.id
_entity.type
_entity.pdbx_description
1 polymer ?
#
loop_
_entity_poly.entity_id
_entity_poly.type
_entity_poly.pdbx_seq_one_letter_code
_entity_poly.pdbx_strand_id
1 'polypeptide(L)' 'WFCSSKCRKNYLKLRRDPRKLKWTKFYGKVERH' A
#
# COMPACT_ATOMS: atom_id res chain seq x y z
N TRP A 1 0.14 0.57 12.37
CA TRP A 1 0.31 2.04 12.44
C TRP A 1 0.57 2.58 11.03
N PHE A 2 -0.13 3.65 10.60
CA PHE A 2 0.09 4.22 9.26
C PHE A 2 1.19 5.28 9.28
N CYS A 3 2.04 5.27 8.24
CA CYS A 3 3.17 6.18 8.10
C CYS A 3 2.79 7.68 7.98
N SER A 4 1.59 7.95 7.45
CA SER A 4 1.11 9.30 7.13
C SER A 4 -0.38 9.28 6.82
N SER A 5 -0.97 10.47 6.74
CA SER A 5 -2.34 10.65 6.24
C SER A 5 -2.53 10.11 4.82
N LYS A 6 -1.48 10.12 3.97
CA LYS A 6 -1.52 9.54 2.62
C LYS A 6 -1.59 8.01 2.64
N CYS A 7 -0.78 7.36 3.49
CA CYS A 7 -0.83 5.91 3.74
C CYS A 7 -2.24 5.50 4.20
N ARG A 8 -2.79 6.21 5.19
CA ARG A 8 -4.11 5.94 5.77
C ARG A 8 -5.25 6.10 4.77
N LYS A 9 -5.26 7.18 3.97
CA LYS A 9 -6.31 7.41 2.94
C LYS A 9 -6.26 6.35 1.83
N ASN A 10 -5.07 5.98 1.35
CA ASN A 10 -4.94 4.93 0.33
C ASN A 10 -5.49 3.59 0.82
N TYR A 11 -5.17 3.21 2.06
CA TYR A 11 -5.58 1.92 2.60
C TYR A 11 -7.05 1.90 3.05
N LEU A 12 -7.49 2.88 3.84
CA LEU A 12 -8.84 2.86 4.44
C LEU A 12 -9.94 3.41 3.53
N LYS A 13 -9.68 4.51 2.80
CA LYS A 13 -10.72 5.16 1.97
C LYS A 13 -10.73 4.62 0.55
N LEU A 14 -9.55 4.52 -0.05
CA LEU A 14 -9.39 4.11 -1.45
C LEU A 14 -9.23 2.60 -1.61
N ARG A 15 -9.04 1.85 -0.50
CA ARG A 15 -8.86 0.39 -0.46
C ARG A 15 -7.81 -0.11 -1.45
N ARG A 16 -6.76 0.69 -1.67
CA ARG A 16 -5.68 0.38 -2.61
C ARG A 16 -4.66 -0.52 -1.94
N ASP A 17 -4.29 -1.58 -2.66
CA ASP A 17 -3.21 -2.46 -2.26
C ASP A 17 -1.85 -1.81 -2.59
N PRO A 18 -0.95 -1.62 -1.62
CA PRO A 18 0.37 -1.08 -1.89
C PRO A 18 1.14 -1.92 -2.91
N ARG A 19 0.93 -3.23 -2.98
CA ARG A 19 1.62 -4.14 -3.91
C ARG A 19 1.29 -3.87 -5.38
N LYS A 20 0.15 -3.22 -5.65
CA LYS A 20 -0.28 -2.82 -7.00
C LYS A 20 0.11 -1.39 -7.36
N LEU A 21 0.63 -0.62 -6.40
CA LEU A 21 1.00 0.79 -6.58
C LEU A 21 2.50 0.96 -6.77
N LYS A 22 2.94 1.32 -7.99
CA LYS A 22 4.35 1.51 -8.39
C LYS A 22 5.19 2.38 -7.45
N TRP A 23 4.57 3.34 -6.78
CA TRP A 23 5.24 4.29 -5.89
C TRP A 23 5.46 3.76 -4.47
N THR A 24 4.99 2.55 -4.14
CA THR A 24 5.19 1.98 -2.81
C THR A 24 6.34 0.98 -2.82
N LYS A 25 7.01 0.87 -1.66
CA LYS A 25 8.13 -0.07 -1.45
C LYS A 25 7.74 -1.55 -1.63
N PHE A 26 6.44 -1.84 -1.64
CA PHE A 26 5.91 -3.21 -1.76
C PHE A 26 5.44 -3.54 -3.18
N TYR A 27 5.56 -2.61 -4.13
CA TYR A 27 5.14 -2.83 -5.50
C TYR A 27 5.80 -4.09 -6.10
N GLY A 28 4.99 -4.99 -6.63
CA GLY A 28 5.47 -6.23 -7.26
C GLY A 28 6.08 -7.25 -6.29
N LYS A 29 6.04 -7.01 -4.98
CA LYS A 29 6.46 -8.03 -4.01
C LYS A 29 5.36 -9.08 -3.88
N VAL A 30 5.65 -10.27 -4.38
CA VAL A 30 4.85 -11.46 -4.13
C VAL A 30 5.21 -11.95 -2.72
N GLU A 31 4.23 -12.05 -1.82
CA GLU A 31 4.43 -12.78 -0.57
C GLU A 31 4.66 -14.24 -0.97
N ARG A 32 5.90 -14.73 -0.81
CA ARG A 32 6.15 -16.19 -0.83
C ARG A 32 5.45 -16.74 0.41
N HIS A 33 4.32 -17.39 0.18
CA HIS A 33 3.61 -18.18 1.18
C HIS A 33 4.36 -19.50 1.41
#